data_AF-A0A3A5V1H1-F1
#
_entry.id   AF-A0A3A5V1H1-F1
#
_cell.length_a   1.000
_cell.length_b   1.000
_cell.length_c   1.000
_cell.angle_alpha   90.00
_cell.angle_beta   90.00
_cell.angle_gamma   90.00
#
_symmetry.space_group_name_H-M   'P 1'
#
loop_
_entity.id
_entity.type
_entity.pdbx_description
1 polymer ?
#
loop_
_entity_poly.entity_id
_entity_poly.type
_entity_poly.pdbx_seq_one_letter_code
_entity_poly.pdbx_strand_id
1 'polypeptide(L)'
;MARLAIRTANFQLSYKLIQSLRSRNIKFDVLDVSDKIVSNDIIWFAEGSEIIDNDSLGKAIPTTIETIDSSIEFALLVLKGLDEPKQLVFGIDPGPYPGLSWVADGVYIGVSQLQSIDEIAWKIKSVVDSISAQSILIRIGDGDPLIRDRIINICIQNNWILEVVNEAKTSKGLLRHNHSISALRIASNSGERIWELREINPLPGQIKEIQRQSRKFSKGKLTISYEHAELVAKGELTLAEAIENITYSSSK
;
A
#
# COMPACT_ATOMS: atom_id res chain seq x y z
N MET A 1 11.13 -4.71 26.64
CA MET A 1 11.12 -4.19 25.24
C MET A 1 10.09 -5.02 24.52
N ALA A 2 9.11 -4.37 23.89
CA ALA A 2 7.97 -5.08 23.34
C ALA A 2 8.39 -6.05 22.23
N ARG A 3 7.75 -7.23 22.17
CA ARG A 3 8.07 -8.30 21.22
C ARG A 3 6.80 -8.89 20.61
N LEU A 4 6.91 -9.35 19.37
CA LEU A 4 5.81 -10.04 18.68
C LEU A 4 5.80 -11.52 19.03
N ALA A 5 4.61 -12.08 19.13
CA ALA A 5 4.39 -13.52 19.26
C ALA A 5 3.25 -14.01 18.37
N ILE A 6 3.32 -15.26 17.94
CA ILE A 6 2.20 -15.98 17.31
C ILE A 6 1.69 -16.97 18.34
N ARG A 7 0.40 -16.90 18.67
CA ARG A 7 -0.24 -17.79 19.66
C ARG A 7 -1.61 -18.23 19.14
N THR A 8 -1.61 -19.23 18.27
CA THR A 8 -2.82 -19.78 17.66
C THR A 8 -2.68 -21.29 17.48
N ALA A 9 -3.78 -22.01 17.70
CA ALA A 9 -3.92 -23.44 17.42
C ALA A 9 -4.22 -23.68 15.93
N ASN A 10 -4.62 -22.64 15.19
CA ASN A 10 -4.80 -22.73 13.75
C ASN A 10 -3.43 -22.82 13.04
N PHE A 11 -3.05 -24.04 12.66
CA PHE A 11 -1.79 -24.33 11.98
C PHE A 11 -1.62 -23.54 10.67
N GLN A 12 -2.70 -23.36 9.90
CA GLN A 12 -2.64 -22.64 8.63
C GLN A 12 -2.35 -21.15 8.85
N LEU A 13 -3.01 -20.54 9.84
CA LEU A 13 -2.76 -19.16 10.22
C LEU A 13 -1.33 -18.97 10.74
N SER A 14 -0.89 -19.83 11.67
CA SER A 14 0.47 -19.80 12.22
C SER A 14 1.53 -19.90 11.12
N TYR A 15 1.40 -20.87 10.21
CA TYR A 15 2.34 -21.04 9.09
C TYR A 15 2.42 -19.80 8.19
N LYS A 16 1.27 -19.22 7.81
CA LYS A 16 1.24 -18.02 6.96
C LYS A 16 1.80 -16.78 7.67
N LEU A 17 1.53 -16.61 8.98
CA LEU A 17 2.12 -15.55 9.79
C LEU A 17 3.65 -15.68 9.86
N ILE A 18 4.17 -16.89 10.12
CA ILE A 18 5.60 -17.19 10.12
C ILE A 18 6.22 -16.81 8.77
N GLN A 19 5.58 -17.18 7.66
CA GLN A 19 6.06 -16.87 6.32
C GLN A 19 6.11 -15.35 6.06
N SER A 20 5.04 -14.62 6.42
CA SER A 20 4.96 -13.17 6.20
C SER A 20 5.91 -12.39 7.11
N LEU A 21 6.04 -12.76 8.39
CA LEU A 21 6.98 -12.11 9.31
C LEU A 21 8.45 -12.36 8.91
N ARG A 22 8.78 -13.60 8.49
CA ARG A 22 10.13 -13.93 8.01
C ARG A 22 10.49 -13.23 6.70
N SER A 23 9.58 -13.17 5.73
CA SER A 23 9.84 -12.49 4.46
C SER A 23 10.13 -11.00 4.64
N ARG A 24 9.60 -10.40 5.71
CA ARG A 24 9.81 -9.01 6.12
C ARG A 24 10.98 -8.82 7.11
N ASN A 25 11.71 -9.88 7.45
CA ASN A 25 12.80 -9.87 8.44
C ASN A 25 12.40 -9.32 9.83
N ILE A 26 11.16 -9.61 10.26
CA ILE A 26 10.62 -9.19 11.55
C ILE A 26 10.88 -10.32 12.57
N LYS A 27 11.36 -9.96 13.77
CA LYS A 27 11.58 -10.90 14.87
C LYS A 27 10.27 -11.19 15.60
N PHE A 28 10.01 -12.46 15.90
CA PHE A 28 8.83 -12.91 16.62
C PHE A 28 9.11 -14.23 17.35
N ASP A 29 8.29 -14.52 18.36
CA ASP A 29 8.24 -15.80 19.06
C ASP A 29 7.00 -16.61 18.63
N VAL A 30 7.03 -17.93 18.82
CA VAL A 30 5.85 -18.79 18.67
C VAL A 30 5.55 -19.37 20.04
N LEU A 31 4.33 -19.14 20.54
CA LEU A 31 3.89 -19.54 21.87
C LEU A 31 2.78 -20.59 21.75
N ASP A 32 2.71 -21.49 22.71
CA ASP A 32 1.61 -22.45 22.80
C ASP A 32 0.32 -21.71 23.24
N VAL A 33 -0.84 -22.16 22.76
CA VAL A 33 -2.12 -21.57 23.17
C VAL A 33 -2.38 -21.82 24.66
N SER A 34 -1.89 -22.94 25.20
CA SER A 34 -1.95 -23.25 26.62
C SER A 34 -1.04 -22.38 27.49
N ASP A 35 -0.01 -21.75 26.92
CA ASP A 35 0.88 -20.86 27.64
C ASP A 35 0.16 -19.54 27.96
N LYS A 36 0.02 -19.21 29.24
CA LYS A 36 -0.51 -17.91 29.65
C LYS A 36 0.52 -16.82 29.38
N ILE A 37 0.12 -15.80 28.62
CA ILE A 37 0.95 -14.61 28.44
C ILE A 37 0.87 -13.79 29.73
N VAL A 38 2.03 -13.59 30.37
CA VAL A 38 2.14 -12.91 31.67
C VAL A 38 2.84 -11.55 31.60
N SER A 39 3.06 -11.00 30.40
CA SER A 39 3.78 -9.75 30.21
C SER A 39 3.02 -8.79 29.29
N ASN A 40 2.91 -7.52 29.70
CA ASN A 40 2.31 -6.45 28.91
C ASN A 40 3.16 -6.05 27.70
N ASP A 41 4.43 -6.44 27.68
CA ASP A 41 5.36 -6.18 26.56
C ASP A 41 5.13 -7.13 25.37
N ILE A 42 4.20 -8.09 25.46
CA ILE A 42 3.94 -9.06 24.39
C ILE A 42 2.76 -8.60 23.56
N ILE A 43 2.98 -8.45 22.26
CA ILE A 43 1.95 -8.22 21.26
C ILE A 43 1.80 -9.52 20.48
N TRP A 44 0.60 -10.08 20.41
CA TRP A 44 0.44 -11.44 19.90
C TRP A 44 -0.71 -11.59 18.92
N PHE A 45 -0.48 -12.41 17.89
CA PHE A 45 -1.45 -12.73 16.85
C PHE A 45 -2.20 -14.02 17.18
N ALA A 46 -3.52 -13.99 17.03
CA ALA A 46 -4.40 -15.16 17.17
C ALA A 46 -5.74 -14.93 16.46
N GLU A 47 -6.52 -16.00 16.29
CA GLU A 47 -7.91 -15.85 15.81
C GLU A 47 -8.76 -15.15 16.88
N GLY A 48 -9.81 -14.44 16.45
CA GLY A 48 -10.67 -13.69 17.36
C GLY A 48 -11.31 -14.55 18.46
N SER A 49 -11.70 -15.79 18.13
CA SER A 49 -12.23 -16.77 19.10
C SER A 49 -11.21 -17.13 20.18
N GLU A 50 -9.96 -17.39 19.79
CA GLU A 50 -8.89 -17.79 20.71
C GLU A 50 -8.51 -16.69 21.70
N ILE A 51 -8.73 -15.42 21.32
CA ILE A 51 -8.50 -14.25 22.16
C ILE A 51 -9.60 -14.13 23.22
N ILE A 52 -10.86 -14.29 22.81
CA ILE A 52 -12.02 -14.16 23.71
C ILE A 52 -11.98 -15.25 24.79
N ASP A 53 -11.54 -16.45 24.43
CA ASP A 53 -11.51 -17.60 25.34
C ASP A 53 -10.33 -17.59 26.32
N ASN A 54 -9.39 -16.63 26.20
CA ASN A 54 -8.16 -16.59 27.01
C ASN A 54 -7.90 -15.23 27.65
N ASP A 55 -8.03 -15.15 28.98
CA ASP A 55 -7.56 -14.01 29.77
C ASP A 55 -6.02 -14.05 29.85
N SER A 56 -5.34 -13.21 29.06
CA SER A 56 -3.90 -13.16 28.91
C SER A 56 -3.41 -11.72 28.91
N LEU A 57 -2.28 -11.46 29.59
CA LEU A 57 -1.65 -10.14 29.59
C LEU A 57 -1.04 -9.82 28.22
N GLY A 58 -0.73 -8.54 27.96
CA GLY A 58 -0.26 -8.09 26.65
C GLY A 58 -1.39 -7.67 25.70
N LYS A 59 -1.02 -7.30 24.48
CA LYS A 59 -1.97 -6.80 23.47
C LYS A 59 -2.23 -7.86 22.39
N ALA A 60 -3.44 -8.39 22.40
CA ALA A 60 -3.89 -9.32 21.38
C ALA A 60 -4.24 -8.58 20.09
N ILE A 61 -3.86 -9.14 18.95
CA ILE A 61 -4.22 -8.66 17.61
C ILE A 61 -5.02 -9.76 16.92
N PRO A 62 -6.36 -9.60 16.84
CA PRO A 62 -7.20 -10.50 16.08
C PRO A 62 -6.72 -10.60 14.64
N THR A 63 -6.51 -11.82 14.16
CA THR A 63 -5.94 -12.09 12.85
C THR A 63 -6.60 -13.29 12.21
N THR A 64 -7.04 -13.13 10.96
CA THR A 64 -7.45 -14.25 10.09
C THR A 64 -6.45 -14.38 8.95
N ILE A 65 -6.61 -15.42 8.12
CA ILE A 65 -5.77 -15.63 6.94
C ILE A 65 -5.78 -14.43 6.00
N GLU A 66 -6.93 -13.75 5.89
CA GLU A 66 -7.17 -12.62 5.01
C GLU A 66 -6.59 -11.32 5.57
N THR A 67 -6.47 -11.19 6.89
CA THR A 67 -6.01 -9.96 7.55
C THR A 67 -4.54 -9.99 7.96
N ILE A 68 -3.80 -11.07 7.70
CA ILE A 68 -2.39 -11.23 8.12
C ILE A 68 -1.55 -9.98 7.89
N ASP A 69 -1.54 -9.46 6.67
CA ASP A 69 -0.70 -8.32 6.32
C ASP A 69 -1.06 -7.09 7.13
N SER A 70 -2.36 -6.89 7.33
CA SER A 70 -2.95 -5.71 7.96
C SER A 70 -2.79 -5.77 9.49
N SER A 71 -2.96 -6.95 10.08
CA SER A 71 -2.62 -7.27 11.47
C SER A 71 -1.13 -7.05 11.76
N ILE A 72 -0.23 -7.44 10.85
CA ILE A 72 1.21 -7.19 11.00
C ILE A 72 1.51 -5.68 11.03
N GLU A 73 0.91 -4.89 10.15
CA GLU A 73 1.09 -3.42 10.18
C GLU A 73 0.66 -2.82 11.52
N PHE A 74 -0.51 -3.23 12.03
CA PHE A 74 -1.00 -2.78 13.32
C PHE A 74 -0.07 -3.23 14.47
N ALA A 75 0.47 -4.45 14.42
CA ALA A 75 1.41 -4.94 15.43
C ALA A 75 2.71 -4.13 15.47
N LEU A 76 3.25 -3.78 14.30
CA LEU A 76 4.44 -2.95 14.19
C LEU A 76 4.21 -1.54 14.75
N LEU A 77 3.02 -1.00 14.52
CA LEU A 77 2.61 0.28 15.08
C LEU A 77 2.52 0.23 16.61
N VAL A 78 1.87 -0.79 17.17
CA VAL A 78 1.77 -0.99 18.62
C VAL A 78 3.15 -1.22 19.26
N LEU A 79 4.05 -1.95 18.59
CA LEU A 79 5.45 -2.11 19.03
C LEU A 79 6.19 -0.76 19.18
N LYS A 80 5.80 0.24 18.40
CA LYS A 80 6.34 1.60 18.43
C LYS A 80 5.62 2.50 19.44
N GLY A 81 4.64 1.97 20.18
CA GLY A 81 3.87 2.71 21.19
C GLY A 81 2.80 3.64 20.60
N LEU A 82 2.32 3.36 19.40
CA LEU A 82 1.37 4.21 18.66
C LEU A 82 0.02 3.51 18.44
N ASP A 83 -0.67 3.10 19.49
CA ASP A 83 -1.94 2.39 19.35
C ASP A 83 -3.10 3.23 18.79
N GLU A 84 -3.07 4.55 18.96
CA GLU A 84 -4.05 5.49 18.41
C GLU A 84 -3.35 6.71 17.76
N PRO A 85 -2.76 6.54 16.57
CA PRO A 85 -2.00 7.62 15.95
C PRO A 85 -2.93 8.79 15.58
N LYS A 86 -2.45 10.02 15.78
CA LYS A 86 -3.20 11.23 15.40
C LYS A 86 -3.28 11.39 13.88
N GLN A 87 -2.20 11.07 13.18
CA GLN A 87 -2.11 11.23 11.75
C GLN A 87 -1.42 10.04 11.08
N LEU A 88 -2.05 9.53 10.03
CA LEU A 88 -1.48 8.57 9.10
C LEU A 88 -1.17 9.27 7.78
N VAL A 89 0.10 9.32 7.41
CA VAL A 89 0.58 9.95 6.17
C VAL A 89 1.00 8.88 5.19
N PHE A 90 0.42 8.90 3.99
CA PHE A 90 0.83 8.06 2.87
C PHE A 90 1.72 8.87 1.91
N GLY A 91 2.84 8.30 1.47
CA GLY A 91 3.67 8.85 0.41
C GLY A 91 3.60 7.99 -0.83
N ILE A 92 3.33 8.60 -1.98
CA ILE A 92 3.15 7.93 -3.28
C ILE A 92 4.20 8.45 -4.27
N ASP A 93 5.07 7.56 -4.73
CA ASP A 93 6.00 7.77 -5.84
C ASP A 93 5.31 7.43 -7.17
N PRO A 94 4.97 8.43 -8.02
CA PRO A 94 4.25 8.19 -9.26
C PRO A 94 5.06 7.33 -10.25
N GLY A 95 4.38 6.42 -10.93
CA GLY A 95 4.98 5.57 -11.95
C GLY A 95 4.00 4.47 -12.39
N PRO A 96 4.34 3.68 -13.42
CA PRO A 96 3.48 2.59 -13.87
C PRO A 96 3.27 1.52 -12.78
N TYR A 97 4.24 1.40 -11.86
CA TYR A 97 4.21 0.55 -10.67
C TYR A 97 4.45 1.43 -9.43
N PRO A 98 3.44 2.18 -8.95
CA PRO A 98 3.63 3.20 -7.93
C PRO A 98 4.27 2.64 -6.64
N GLY A 99 5.22 3.39 -6.08
CA GLY A 99 5.72 3.13 -4.73
C GLY A 99 4.78 3.75 -3.69
N LEU A 100 4.38 3.01 -2.67
CA LEU A 100 3.51 3.47 -1.60
C LEU A 100 4.18 3.24 -0.25
N SER A 101 4.25 4.27 0.60
CA SER A 101 4.69 4.15 1.99
C SER A 101 3.69 4.76 2.94
N TRP A 102 3.70 4.37 4.21
CA TRP A 102 2.89 4.98 5.26
C TRP A 102 3.66 5.18 6.56
N VAL A 103 3.37 6.32 7.18
CA VAL A 103 4.03 6.85 8.38
C VAL A 103 2.92 7.27 9.35
N ALA A 104 3.01 6.82 10.60
CA ALA A 104 2.06 7.20 11.65
C ALA A 104 2.76 8.11 12.65
N ASP A 105 2.25 9.33 12.85
CA ASP A 105 2.82 10.36 13.75
C ASP A 105 4.35 10.56 13.58
N GLY A 106 4.81 10.56 12.32
CA GLY A 106 6.23 10.72 11.97
C GLY A 106 7.06 9.44 12.08
N VAL A 107 6.49 8.32 12.53
CA VAL A 107 7.18 7.03 12.62
C VAL A 107 6.88 6.16 11.42
N TYR A 108 7.94 5.69 10.74
CA TYR A 108 7.82 4.77 9.62
C TYR A 108 7.17 3.45 10.04
N ILE A 109 6.13 3.04 9.29
CA ILE A 109 5.39 1.80 9.51
C ILE A 109 5.69 0.80 8.41
N GLY A 110 5.44 1.16 7.14
CA GLY A 110 5.60 0.22 6.04
C GLY A 110 5.69 0.84 4.66
N VAL A 111 5.99 -0.03 3.69
CA VAL A 111 6.13 0.31 2.27
C VAL A 111 5.68 -0.86 1.39
N SER A 112 5.17 -0.55 0.20
CA SER A 112 4.70 -1.50 -0.79
C SER A 112 4.99 -0.96 -2.19
N GLN A 113 5.33 -1.83 -3.13
CA GLN A 113 5.31 -1.49 -4.55
C GLN A 113 4.04 -2.08 -5.17
N LEU A 114 3.23 -1.23 -5.79
CA LEU A 114 1.96 -1.61 -6.40
C LEU A 114 2.17 -2.14 -7.83
N GLN A 115 1.24 -2.98 -8.30
CA GLN A 115 1.29 -3.51 -9.66
C GLN A 115 0.64 -2.58 -10.68
N SER A 116 -0.24 -1.69 -10.23
CA SER A 116 -0.83 -0.63 -11.06
C SER A 116 -1.30 0.55 -10.22
N ILE A 117 -1.70 1.62 -10.91
CA ILE A 117 -2.34 2.80 -10.30
C ILE A 117 -3.68 2.43 -9.65
N ASP A 118 -4.38 1.44 -10.21
CA ASP A 118 -5.73 1.07 -9.79
C ASP A 118 -5.74 0.41 -8.40
N GLU A 119 -4.61 -0.17 -7.97
CA GLU A 119 -4.46 -0.75 -6.63
C GLU A 119 -4.33 0.28 -5.50
N ILE A 120 -4.02 1.54 -5.81
CA ILE A 120 -3.73 2.58 -4.80
C ILE A 120 -4.88 2.73 -3.82
N ALA A 121 -6.10 2.90 -4.33
CA ALA A 121 -7.25 3.17 -3.48
C ALA A 121 -7.54 2.00 -2.53
N TRP A 122 -7.48 0.77 -3.05
CA TRP A 122 -7.68 -0.43 -2.26
C TRP A 122 -6.59 -0.59 -1.19
N LYS A 123 -5.32 -0.41 -1.56
CA LYS A 123 -4.21 -0.59 -0.61
C LYS A 123 -4.24 0.44 0.51
N ILE A 124 -4.54 1.70 0.20
CA ILE A 124 -4.68 2.75 1.22
C ILE A 124 -5.83 2.42 2.17
N LYS A 125 -7.01 2.05 1.65
CA LYS A 125 -8.16 1.64 2.49
C LYS A 125 -7.80 0.47 3.40
N SER A 126 -7.16 -0.57 2.88
CA SER A 126 -6.71 -1.72 3.68
C SER A 126 -5.82 -1.32 4.87
N VAL A 127 -4.91 -0.36 4.68
CA VAL A 127 -4.03 0.12 5.75
C VAL A 127 -4.82 0.99 6.74
N VAL A 128 -5.70 1.88 6.26
CA VAL A 128 -6.56 2.73 7.08
C VAL A 128 -7.50 1.90 7.96
N ASP A 129 -8.10 0.86 7.41
CA ASP A 129 -9.00 -0.04 8.15
C ASP A 129 -8.27 -0.78 9.28
N SER A 130 -6.94 -0.92 9.16
CA SER A 130 -6.09 -1.60 10.15
C SER A 130 -5.44 -0.63 11.15
N ILE A 131 -5.27 0.62 10.75
CA ILE A 131 -4.67 1.68 11.57
C ILE A 131 -5.70 2.79 11.71
N SER A 132 -6.46 2.75 12.80
CA SER A 132 -7.52 3.71 13.12
C SER A 132 -6.96 5.07 13.54
N ALA A 133 -6.34 5.79 12.60
CA ALA A 133 -5.81 7.12 12.81
C ALA A 133 -6.91 8.19 12.80
N GLN A 134 -6.73 9.28 13.57
CA GLN A 134 -7.71 10.37 13.63
C GLN A 134 -7.78 11.18 12.32
N SER A 135 -6.69 11.20 11.55
CA SER A 135 -6.60 11.90 10.28
C SER A 135 -5.70 11.16 9.29
N ILE A 136 -6.00 11.33 8.01
CA ILE A 136 -5.23 10.75 6.89
C ILE A 136 -4.75 11.88 6.00
N LEU A 137 -3.50 11.81 5.55
CA LEU A 137 -2.91 12.72 4.56
C LEU A 137 -2.21 11.91 3.48
N ILE A 138 -2.43 12.24 2.22
CA ILE A 138 -1.76 11.63 1.08
C ILE A 138 -0.81 12.63 0.45
N ARG A 139 0.44 12.23 0.29
CA ARG A 139 1.50 13.00 -0.37
C ARG A 139 1.89 12.32 -1.66
N ILE A 140 1.89 13.05 -2.76
CA ILE A 140 2.17 12.53 -4.10
C ILE A 140 3.39 13.26 -4.66
N GLY A 141 4.37 12.53 -5.18
CA GLY A 141 5.53 13.11 -5.88
C GLY A 141 5.14 13.89 -7.14
N ASP A 142 5.97 14.83 -7.59
CA ASP A 142 5.75 15.63 -8.79
C ASP A 142 6.38 15.04 -10.07
N GLY A 143 7.02 13.87 -9.99
CA GLY A 143 7.83 13.26 -11.05
C GLY A 143 7.12 12.97 -12.39
N ASP A 144 6.08 12.13 -12.41
CA ASP A 144 5.34 11.76 -13.63
C ASP A 144 3.99 12.51 -13.67
N PRO A 145 3.81 13.56 -14.50
CA PRO A 145 2.61 14.39 -14.48
C PRO A 145 1.33 13.63 -14.80
N LEU A 146 1.35 12.72 -15.79
CA LEU A 146 0.14 11.99 -16.19
C LEU A 146 -0.30 11.05 -15.08
N ILE A 147 0.64 10.29 -14.53
CA ILE A 147 0.34 9.34 -13.47
C ILE A 147 -0.01 10.06 -12.17
N ARG A 148 0.74 11.11 -11.80
CA ARG A 148 0.43 11.98 -10.66
C ARG A 148 -1.00 12.50 -10.74
N ASP A 149 -1.41 13.04 -11.89
CA ASP A 149 -2.72 13.65 -12.04
C ASP A 149 -3.85 12.62 -11.98
N ARG A 150 -3.63 11.40 -12.48
CA ARG A 150 -4.54 10.27 -12.24
C ARG A 150 -4.66 9.93 -10.76
N ILE A 151 -3.53 9.86 -10.05
CA ILE A 151 -3.49 9.55 -8.60
C ILE A 151 -4.21 10.65 -7.81
N ILE A 152 -4.02 11.93 -8.17
CA ILE A 152 -4.76 13.06 -7.59
C ILE A 152 -6.26 12.84 -7.74
N ASN A 153 -6.73 12.51 -8.95
CA ASN A 153 -8.15 12.27 -9.20
C ASN A 153 -8.70 11.12 -8.36
N ILE A 154 -7.98 9.99 -8.28
CA ILE A 154 -8.34 8.86 -7.41
C ILE A 154 -8.46 9.31 -5.95
N CYS A 155 -7.50 10.10 -5.45
CA CYS A 155 -7.52 10.54 -4.06
C CYS A 155 -8.68 11.50 -3.77
N ILE A 156 -8.95 12.44 -4.67
CA ILE A 156 -10.06 13.39 -4.55
C ILE A 156 -11.41 12.65 -4.55
N GLN A 157 -11.58 11.69 -5.46
CA GLN A 157 -12.79 10.86 -5.54
C GLN A 157 -13.03 10.01 -4.29
N ASN A 158 -11.99 9.70 -3.52
CA ASN A 158 -12.09 9.02 -2.23
C ASN A 158 -12.16 10.00 -1.04
N ASN A 159 -12.37 11.30 -1.29
CA ASN A 159 -12.45 12.36 -0.29
C ASN A 159 -11.20 12.46 0.61
N TRP A 160 -10.03 12.12 0.07
CA TRP A 160 -8.78 12.19 0.81
C TRP A 160 -8.13 13.56 0.75
N ILE A 161 -7.51 13.91 1.86
CA ILE A 161 -6.71 15.10 2.09
C ILE A 161 -5.36 14.90 1.38
N LEU A 162 -5.01 15.74 0.39
CA LEU A 162 -3.79 15.53 -0.40
C LEU A 162 -2.84 16.73 -0.53
N GLU A 163 -1.57 16.41 -0.72
CA GLU A 163 -0.46 17.33 -0.99
C GLU A 163 0.38 16.81 -2.18
N VAL A 164 0.89 17.71 -3.02
CA VAL A 164 1.90 17.39 -4.04
C VAL A 164 3.26 17.87 -3.57
N VAL A 165 4.22 16.95 -3.53
CA VAL A 165 5.57 17.16 -3.01
C VAL A 165 6.53 17.38 -4.18
N ASN A 166 7.27 18.48 -4.14
CA ASN A 166 8.29 18.76 -5.14
C ASN A 166 9.55 17.90 -4.90
N GLU A 167 9.81 16.95 -5.79
CA GLU A 167 10.95 16.03 -5.71
C GLU A 167 12.26 16.70 -6.13
N ALA A 168 12.22 17.74 -6.95
CA ALA A 168 13.41 18.42 -7.46
C ALA A 168 14.25 19.06 -6.32
N LYS A 169 13.60 19.59 -5.28
CA LYS A 169 14.25 20.09 -4.06
C LYS A 169 14.93 19.00 -3.23
N THR A 170 14.69 17.72 -3.53
CA THR A 170 15.15 16.57 -2.75
C THR A 170 16.27 15.77 -3.44
N SER A 171 16.70 16.16 -4.64
CA SER A 171 17.68 15.42 -5.45
C SER A 171 19.15 15.46 -4.97
N LYS A 172 19.47 16.09 -3.83
CA LYS A 172 20.81 16.05 -3.24
C LYS A 172 21.05 14.74 -2.45
N GLY A 173 21.70 13.78 -3.10
CA GLY A 173 22.44 12.71 -2.45
C GLY A 173 21.62 11.46 -2.12
N LEU A 174 21.83 10.42 -2.95
CA LEU A 174 21.62 8.97 -2.75
C LEU A 174 20.80 8.33 -3.91
N LEU A 175 21.17 7.09 -4.22
CA LEU A 175 20.87 6.35 -5.45
C LEU A 175 19.39 6.33 -5.83
N ARG A 176 19.08 6.76 -7.06
CA ARG A 176 17.76 6.84 -7.71
C ARG A 176 17.04 5.50 -7.96
N HIS A 177 17.40 4.42 -7.26
CA HIS A 177 17.02 3.06 -7.68
C HIS A 177 16.14 2.29 -6.70
N ASN A 178 15.57 2.94 -5.68
CA ASN A 178 14.64 2.26 -4.79
C ASN A 178 13.37 3.08 -4.58
N HIS A 179 12.31 2.76 -5.33
CA HIS A 179 10.98 3.38 -5.27
C HIS A 179 10.40 3.40 -3.85
N SER A 180 10.73 2.39 -3.03
CA SER A 180 10.32 2.34 -1.63
C SER A 180 10.91 3.51 -0.80
N ILE A 181 12.14 3.91 -1.10
CA ILE A 181 12.82 5.04 -0.45
C ILE A 181 12.23 6.37 -0.94
N SER A 182 11.92 6.48 -2.24
CA SER A 182 11.25 7.67 -2.80
C SER A 182 9.89 7.91 -2.14
N ALA A 183 9.06 6.87 -2.07
CA ALA A 183 7.74 6.95 -1.43
C ALA A 183 7.85 7.42 0.04
N LEU A 184 8.80 6.88 0.80
CA LEU A 184 9.04 7.30 2.19
C LEU A 184 9.45 8.77 2.30
N ARG A 185 10.31 9.25 1.39
CA ARG A 185 10.70 10.65 1.35
C ARG A 185 9.52 11.55 1.01
N ILE A 186 8.67 11.14 0.09
CA ILE A 186 7.44 11.86 -0.25
C ILE A 186 6.53 11.92 0.98
N ALA A 187 6.35 10.81 1.72
CA ALA A 187 5.58 10.80 2.97
C ALA A 187 6.15 11.76 4.03
N SER A 188 7.47 12.00 4.03
CA SER A 188 8.16 12.78 5.07
C SER A 188 8.20 14.29 4.81
N ASN A 189 8.05 14.73 3.56
CA ASN A 189 8.20 16.14 3.18
C ASN A 189 6.83 16.80 2.96
N SER A 190 6.66 18.02 3.47
CA SER A 190 5.45 18.81 3.20
C SER A 190 5.33 19.16 1.72
N GLY A 191 4.12 19.07 1.18
CA GLY A 191 3.81 19.49 -0.18
C GLY A 191 2.85 20.68 -0.27
N GLU A 192 2.43 20.98 -1.49
CA GLU A 192 1.39 21.96 -1.80
C GLU A 192 0.01 21.28 -1.73
N ARG A 193 -0.94 21.93 -1.06
CA ARG A 193 -2.30 21.42 -0.92
C ARG A 193 -3.04 21.43 -2.26
N ILE A 194 -3.67 20.31 -2.60
CA ILE A 194 -4.50 20.20 -3.82
C ILE A 194 -5.93 19.82 -3.43
N TRP A 195 -6.91 20.39 -4.14
CA TRP A 195 -8.34 20.10 -3.96
C TRP A 195 -9.10 19.95 -5.29
N GLU A 196 -8.43 20.15 -6.43
CA GLU A 196 -9.06 20.20 -7.76
C GLU A 196 -8.74 18.95 -8.56
N LEU A 197 -9.76 18.42 -9.23
CA LEU A 197 -9.58 17.37 -10.23
C LEU A 197 -8.71 17.90 -11.37
N ARG A 198 -7.88 17.02 -11.90
CA ARG A 198 -7.01 17.27 -13.04
C ARG A 198 -7.65 16.76 -14.31
N GLU A 199 -7.64 17.59 -15.35
CA GLU A 199 -7.97 17.15 -16.69
C GLU A 199 -6.82 16.28 -17.23
N ILE A 200 -7.14 15.05 -17.65
CA ILE A 200 -6.15 14.09 -18.09
C ILE A 200 -6.05 14.13 -19.62
N ASN A 201 -4.99 14.79 -20.11
CA ASN A 201 -4.69 14.93 -21.53
C ASN A 201 -3.36 14.25 -21.87
N PRO A 202 -3.37 12.95 -22.22
CA PRO A 202 -2.16 12.18 -22.48
C PRO A 202 -1.44 12.66 -23.74
N LEU A 203 -0.11 12.78 -23.66
CA LEU A 203 0.73 13.05 -24.82
C LEU A 203 0.86 11.81 -25.71
N PRO A 204 1.09 11.96 -27.04
CA PRO A 204 1.29 10.83 -27.94
C PRO A 204 2.40 9.86 -27.50
N GLY A 205 3.45 10.38 -26.86
CA GLY A 205 4.53 9.55 -26.28
C GLY A 205 4.06 8.68 -25.11
N GLN A 206 3.17 9.18 -24.27
CA GLN A 206 2.59 8.44 -23.13
C GLN A 206 1.63 7.35 -23.60
N ILE A 207 0.85 7.64 -24.65
CA ILE A 207 -0.02 6.64 -25.27
C ILE A 207 0.81 5.50 -25.87
N LYS A 208 1.89 5.81 -26.59
CA LYS A 208 2.84 4.80 -27.10
C LYS A 208 3.46 3.97 -25.99
N GLU A 209 3.77 4.59 -24.85
CA GLU A 209 4.30 3.86 -23.70
C GLU A 209 3.27 2.88 -23.13
N ILE A 210 2.00 3.27 -23.01
CA ILE A 210 0.91 2.37 -22.59
C ILE A 210 0.73 1.20 -23.55
N GLN A 211 0.79 1.44 -24.87
CA GLN A 211 0.78 0.37 -25.87
C GLN A 211 1.99 -0.57 -25.72
N ARG A 212 3.16 -0.03 -25.42
CA ARG A 212 4.36 -0.84 -25.11
C ARG A 212 4.14 -1.70 -23.87
N GLN A 213 3.53 -1.15 -22.82
CA GLN A 213 3.19 -1.89 -21.61
C GLN A 213 2.18 -2.99 -21.89
N SER A 214 1.16 -2.74 -22.71
CA SER A 214 0.19 -3.78 -23.09
C SER A 214 0.87 -4.95 -23.82
N ARG A 215 1.81 -4.64 -24.70
CA ARG A 215 2.63 -5.65 -25.38
C ARG A 215 3.51 -6.43 -24.42
N LYS A 216 4.08 -5.78 -23.41
CA LYS A 216 4.85 -6.45 -22.35
C LYS A 216 3.97 -7.37 -21.51
N PHE A 217 2.80 -6.89 -21.08
CA PHE A 217 1.83 -7.63 -20.28
C PHE A 217 1.34 -8.89 -21.01
N SER A 218 1.06 -8.78 -22.30
CA SER A 218 0.65 -9.89 -23.16
C SER A 218 1.81 -10.80 -23.63
N LYS A 219 3.02 -10.62 -23.09
CA LYS A 219 4.25 -11.35 -23.48
C LYS A 219 4.52 -11.29 -24.99
N GLY A 220 4.27 -10.13 -25.59
CA GLY A 220 4.53 -9.83 -27.00
C GLY A 220 3.36 -10.09 -27.95
N LYS A 221 2.26 -10.68 -27.46
CA LYS A 221 1.17 -11.20 -28.32
C LYS A 221 0.19 -10.14 -28.81
N LEU A 222 -0.01 -9.08 -28.02
CA LEU A 222 -1.09 -8.11 -28.27
C LEU A 222 -0.65 -6.69 -27.90
N THR A 223 -0.93 -5.76 -28.81
CA THR A 223 -0.76 -4.31 -28.57
C THR A 223 -2.13 -3.66 -28.70
N ILE A 224 -2.56 -2.91 -27.68
CA ILE A 224 -3.88 -2.26 -27.71
C ILE A 224 -3.91 -1.11 -28.72
N SER A 225 -5.11 -0.78 -29.23
CA SER A 225 -5.27 0.34 -30.16
C SER A 225 -4.94 1.68 -29.51
N TYR A 226 -4.79 2.73 -30.32
CA TYR A 226 -4.55 4.08 -29.80
C TYR A 226 -5.73 4.54 -28.92
N GLU A 227 -6.97 4.31 -29.36
CA GLU A 227 -8.17 4.68 -28.61
C GLU A 227 -8.22 3.96 -27.26
N HIS A 228 -7.94 2.66 -27.22
CA HIS A 228 -7.89 1.91 -25.97
C HIS A 228 -6.77 2.40 -25.05
N ALA A 229 -5.58 2.70 -25.59
CA ALA A 229 -4.48 3.24 -24.82
C ALA A 229 -4.79 4.64 -24.25
N GLU A 230 -5.55 5.46 -24.99
CA GLU A 230 -6.03 6.75 -24.51
C GLU A 230 -7.03 6.60 -23.35
N LEU A 231 -7.99 5.67 -23.45
CA LEU A 231 -8.92 5.35 -22.36
C LEU A 231 -8.16 4.87 -21.10
N VAL A 232 -7.15 4.02 -21.28
CA VAL A 232 -6.28 3.57 -20.18
C VAL A 232 -5.49 4.73 -19.58
N ALA A 233 -4.98 5.65 -20.41
CA ALA A 233 -4.26 6.83 -19.97
C ALA A 233 -5.15 7.79 -19.17
N LYS A 234 -6.43 7.89 -19.51
CA LYS A 234 -7.42 8.70 -18.78
C LYS A 234 -7.93 8.02 -17.51
N GLY A 235 -7.67 6.72 -17.35
CA GLY A 235 -8.16 5.92 -16.23
C GLY A 235 -9.61 5.48 -16.38
N GLU A 236 -10.14 5.51 -17.61
CA GLU A 236 -11.48 5.02 -17.96
C GLU A 236 -11.50 3.50 -18.16
N LEU A 237 -10.33 2.91 -18.46
CA LEU A 237 -10.10 1.47 -18.51
C LEU A 237 -8.82 1.11 -17.75
N THR A 238 -8.79 -0.06 -17.14
CA THR A 238 -7.54 -0.67 -16.70
C THR A 238 -6.79 -1.27 -17.90
N LEU A 239 -5.48 -1.45 -17.77
CA LEU A 239 -4.68 -2.10 -18.81
C LEU A 239 -5.15 -3.54 -19.07
N ALA A 240 -5.60 -4.24 -18.03
CA ALA A 240 -6.12 -5.60 -18.13
C ALA A 240 -7.43 -5.65 -18.93
N GLU A 241 -8.40 -4.80 -18.58
CA GLU A 241 -9.68 -4.70 -19.30
C GLU A 241 -9.48 -4.35 -20.77
N ALA A 242 -8.57 -3.41 -21.07
CA ALA A 242 -8.25 -3.04 -22.45
C ALA A 242 -7.70 -4.21 -23.28
N ILE A 243 -6.93 -5.11 -22.67
CA ILE A 243 -6.39 -6.31 -23.33
C ILE A 243 -7.49 -7.37 -23.51
N GLU A 244 -8.34 -7.57 -22.51
CA GLU A 244 -9.44 -8.53 -22.55
C GLU A 244 -10.46 -8.15 -23.63
N ASN A 245 -10.87 -6.89 -23.70
CA ASN A 245 -11.84 -6.39 -24.70
C ASN A 245 -11.44 -6.73 -26.14
N ILE A 246 -10.15 -6.61 -26.48
CA ILE A 246 -9.65 -6.94 -27.83
C ILE A 246 -9.70 -8.44 -28.10
N THR A 247 -9.45 -9.26 -27.07
CA THR A 247 -9.48 -10.73 -27.20
C THR A 247 -10.89 -11.23 -27.52
N TYR A 248 -11.91 -10.64 -26.88
CA TYR A 248 -13.32 -10.94 -27.16
C TYR A 248 -13.78 -10.43 -28.53
N SER A 249 -13.34 -9.24 -28.97
CA SER A 249 -13.65 -8.72 -30.31
C SER A 249 -13.01 -9.53 -31.43
N SER A 250 -11.88 -10.20 -31.19
CA SER A 250 -11.18 -11.04 -32.17
C SER A 250 -11.71 -12.48 -32.26
N SER A 251 -12.63 -12.85 -31.37
CA SER A 251 -13.23 -14.19 -31.27
C SER A 251 -14.64 -14.27 -31.86
N LYS A 252 -15.12 -13.20 -32.49
CA LYS A 252 -16.41 -13.10 -33.17
C LYS A 252 -16.24 -12.93 -34.68
#